data_AF-A0A127P611-F1
#
_entry.id   AF-A0A127P611-F1
#
_cell.length_a   1.000
_cell.length_b   1.000
_cell.length_c   1.000
_cell.angle_alpha   90.00
_cell.angle_beta   90.00
_cell.angle_gamma   90.00
#
_symmetry.space_group_name_H-M   'P 1'
#
loop_
_entity.id
_entity.type
_entity.pdbx_description
1 polymer ?
#
loop_
_entity_poly.entity_id
_entity_poly.type
_entity_poly.pdbx_seq_one_letter_code
_entity_poly.pdbx_strand_id
1 'polypeptide(L)' 'MSLANTLFDPVQLGSLQLANCIVMAPMTRARSSQPGDIPNAMMA' A
#
# COMPACT_ATOMS: atom_id res chain seq x y z
N MET A 1 24.67 -11.49 13.42
CA MET A 1 23.91 -11.16 12.20
C MET A 1 22.59 -11.89 12.29
N SER A 2 21.49 -11.18 12.55
CA SER A 2 20.15 -11.78 12.48
C SER A 2 19.89 -12.16 11.02
N LEU A 3 19.58 -13.42 10.76
CA LEU A 3 19.56 -14.02 9.42
C LEU A 3 18.20 -13.87 8.70
N ALA A 4 17.27 -13.07 9.22
CA ALA A 4 16.01 -12.81 8.54
C ALA A 4 15.50 -11.39 8.84
N ASN A 5 15.27 -10.60 7.79
CA ASN A 5 14.36 -9.46 7.88
C ASN A 5 12.97 -10.02 8.17
N THR A 6 12.43 -9.64 9.31
CA THR A 6 11.09 -10.00 9.76
C THR A 6 10.04 -9.10 9.13
N LEU A 7 8.77 -9.49 9.25
CA LEU A 7 7.65 -8.77 8.65
C LEU A 7 7.57 -7.29 9.05
N PHE A 8 8.06 -6.94 10.25
CA PHE A 8 8.00 -5.59 10.80
C PHE A 8 9.31 -4.81 10.69
N ASP A 9 10.34 -5.38 10.06
CA ASP A 9 11.60 -4.67 9.86
C ASP A 9 11.45 -3.64 8.71
N PRO A 10 12.00 -2.43 8.87
CA PRO A 10 12.04 -1.44 7.81
C PRO A 10 12.78 -1.95 6.57
N VAL A 11 12.34 -1.55 5.38
CA VAL A 11 12.93 -1.95 4.10
C VAL A 11 13.04 -0.77 3.13
N GLN A 12 14.17 -0.67 2.42
CA GLN A 12 14.37 0.33 1.37
C GLN A 12 13.71 -0.14 0.08
N LEU A 13 12.81 0.66 -0.50
CA LEU A 13 12.18 0.43 -1.80
C LEU A 13 12.45 1.62 -2.74
N GLY A 14 13.45 1.48 -3.61
CA GLY A 14 13.88 2.58 -4.48
C GLY A 14 14.40 3.75 -3.64
N SER A 15 13.78 4.92 -3.76
CA SER A 15 14.08 6.12 -2.94
C SER A 15 13.29 6.21 -1.63
N LEU A 16 12.33 5.31 -1.38
CA LEU A 16 11.46 5.34 -0.22
C LEU A 16 11.94 4.37 0.86
N GLN A 17 11.97 4.84 2.11
CA GLN A 17 12.13 3.97 3.28
C GLN A 17 10.75 3.55 3.78
N LEU A 18 10.44 2.25 3.71
CA LEU A 18 9.21 1.68 4.24
C LEU A 18 9.42 1.22 5.69
N ALA A 19 8.38 1.34 6.51
CA ALA A 19 8.43 1.00 7.92
C ALA A 19 8.35 -0.51 8.20
N ASN A 20 7.86 -1.31 7.25
CA ASN A 20 7.69 -2.76 7.37
C ASN A 20 7.57 -3.41 5.99
N CYS A 21 7.45 -4.74 5.96
CA CYS A 21 7.29 -5.54 4.75
C CYS A 21 5.81 -5.95 4.48
N ILE A 22 4.83 -5.23 5.03
CA ILE A 22 3.39 -5.48 4.82
C ILE A 22 2.90 -4.57 3.69
N VAL A 23 2.33 -5.15 2.64
CA VAL A 23 1.86 -4.40 1.46
C VAL A 23 0.36 -4.59 1.28
N MET A 24 -0.36 -3.49 1.04
CA MET A 24 -1.75 -3.56 0.57
C MET A 24 -1.76 -3.84 -0.93
N ALA A 25 -2.08 -5.07 -1.31
CA ALA A 25 -2.20 -5.45 -2.72
C ALA A 25 -3.32 -4.63 -3.40
N PRO A 26 -3.20 -4.36 -4.72
CA PRO A 26 -4.26 -3.67 -5.46
C PRO A 26 -5.53 -4.53 -5.52
N MET A 27 -6.66 -3.95 -5.11
CA MET A 27 -7.96 -4.62 -5.10
C MET A 27 -9.04 -3.69 -5.68
N THR A 28 -9.73 -4.13 -6.72
CA THR A 28 -10.86 -3.38 -7.31
C THR A 28 -12.05 -3.39 -6.36
N ARG A 29 -12.52 -2.20 -5.98
CA ARG A 29 -13.67 -2.02 -5.07
C ARG A 29 -14.95 -1.53 -5.74
N ALA A 30 -14.89 -1.09 -6.99
CA ALA A 30 -16.02 -0.54 -7.75
C ALA A 30 -16.79 0.58 -7.02
N ARG A 31 -16.05 1.53 -6.42
CA ARG A 31 -16.59 2.61 -5.57
C ARG A 31 -16.43 4.02 -6.16
N SER A 32 -16.06 4.14 -7.44
CA SER A 32 -15.96 5.45 -8.09
C SER A 32 -17.34 6.13 -8.17
N SER A 33 -17.35 7.46 -8.06
CA SER A 33 -18.56 8.24 -8.31
C SER A 33 -18.90 8.22 -9.80
N GLN A 34 -20.20 8.19 -10.11
CA GLN A 34 -20.72 8.18 -11.47
C GLN A 34 -21.62 9.39 -11.75
N PRO A 35 -21.61 9.95 -12.96
CA PRO A 35 -20.73 9.59 -14.09
C PRO A 35 -19.29 10.08 -13.92
N GLY A 36 -18.34 9.49 -14.67
CA GLY A 36 -16.99 10.02 -14.84
C GLY A 36 -15.88 9.31 -14.05
N ASP A 37 -16.19 8.19 -13.39
CA ASP A 37 -15.20 7.33 -12.72
C ASP A 37 -14.29 8.07 -11.72
N ILE A 38 -14.86 9.04 -10.99
CA ILE A 38 -14.09 9.95 -10.13
C ILE A 38 -13.92 9.33 -8.73
N PRO A 39 -12.71 9.30 -8.16
CA PRO A 39 -12.50 8.95 -6.75
C PRO A 39 -13.32 9.83 -5.80
N ASN A 40 -13.73 9.30 -4.67
CA ASN A 40 -14.53 10.03 -3.69
C ASN A 40 -14.05 9.79 -2.26
N ALA A 41 -14.71 10.45 -1.30
CA ALA A 41 -14.35 10.43 0.12
C ALA A 41 -14.39 9.01 0.75
N MET A 42 -15.05 8.03 0.13
CA MET A 42 -15.03 6.64 0.61
C MET A 42 -13.71 5.90 0.29
N MET A 43 -12.88 6.46 -0.60
CA MET A 43 -11.56 5.91 -0.96
C MET A 43 -10.40 6.52 -0.15
N ALA A 44 -10.68 7.59 0.62
CA ALA A 44 -9.71 8.30 1.44
C ALA A 44 -9.39 7.56 2.75
#